data_AF-A0AAP2DHA1-F1
#
_entry.id   AF-A0AAP2DHA1-F1
#
_cell.length_a   1.000
_cell.length_b   1.000
_cell.length_c   1.000
_cell.angle_alpha   90.00
_cell.angle_beta   90.00
_cell.angle_gamma   90.00
#
_symmetry.space_group_name_H-M   'P 1'
#
loop_
_entity.id
_entity.type
_entity.pdbx_description
1 polymer ?
#
loop_
_entity_poly.entity_id
_entity_poly.type
_entity_poly.pdbx_seq_one_letter_code
_entity_poly.pdbx_strand_id
1 'polypeptide(L)'
;MTLAEIATVSGKGGLFKVVAPTKSGVILESLDEAKTKMIATTSHRLSLLNEISIYTTTKEGTVSLEDIIKKIHKEFGNDLGVDANSDPAELRSFMKSVLPEYDEDRVYISDIKKLVKWYDVMFKHAPEIFTAKEEAKETKAEAAPAEEAKAEPKKESKPKAKKSK
;
A
#
# COMPACT_ATOMS: atom_id res chain seq x y z
N MET A 1 16.64 5.98 0.93
CA MET A 1 15.30 6.51 0.60
C MET A 1 14.54 6.69 1.91
N THR A 2 13.84 7.79 2.08
CA THR A 2 13.12 8.12 3.32
C THR A 2 11.60 8.13 3.12
N LEU A 3 10.85 8.03 4.21
CA LEU A 3 9.38 8.06 4.16
C LEU A 3 8.83 9.39 3.60
N ALA A 4 9.58 10.49 3.74
CA ALA A 4 9.23 11.80 3.20
C ALA A 4 9.27 11.87 1.66
N GLU A 5 10.01 10.97 1.03
CA GLU A 5 10.09 10.87 -0.43
C GLU A 5 8.98 9.97 -1.02
N ILE A 6 8.15 9.36 -0.18
CA ILE A 6 7.06 8.49 -0.62
C ILE A 6 5.73 9.22 -0.46
N ALA A 7 4.92 9.13 -1.50
CA ALA A 7 3.59 9.67 -1.57
C ALA A 7 2.56 8.62 -1.99
N THR A 8 1.32 8.85 -1.57
CA THR A 8 0.12 8.23 -2.12
C THR A 8 -0.62 9.23 -3.00
N VAL A 9 -1.34 8.73 -4.00
CA VAL A 9 -2.20 9.57 -4.84
C VAL A 9 -3.62 9.04 -4.74
N SER A 10 -4.55 9.85 -4.26
CA SER A 10 -5.94 9.43 -4.13
C SER A 10 -6.52 8.96 -5.46
N GLY A 11 -7.26 7.85 -5.44
CA GLY A 11 -7.81 7.21 -6.64
C GLY A 11 -6.82 6.37 -7.44
N LYS A 12 -5.52 6.42 -7.12
CA LYS A 12 -4.51 5.49 -7.66
C LYS A 12 -4.08 4.52 -6.56
N GLY A 13 -4.10 3.23 -6.88
CA GLY A 13 -3.51 2.22 -6.01
C GLY A 13 -1.99 2.34 -5.99
N GLY A 14 -1.38 1.95 -4.87
CA GLY A 14 0.07 1.86 -4.72
C GLY A 14 0.73 3.07 -4.07
N LEU A 15 2.07 3.03 -4.07
CA LEU A 15 2.95 4.08 -3.56
C LEU A 15 3.76 4.68 -4.70
N PHE A 16 4.16 5.93 -4.51
CA PHE A 16 4.92 6.67 -5.50
C PHE A 16 6.09 7.37 -4.84
N LYS A 17 7.28 7.27 -5.44
CA LYS A 17 8.43 8.08 -5.10
C LYS A 17 8.29 9.47 -5.71
N VAL A 18 8.49 10.50 -4.92
CA VAL A 18 8.64 11.88 -5.38
C VAL A 18 10.02 12.04 -6.01
N VAL A 19 10.07 12.35 -7.31
CA VAL A 19 11.34 12.48 -8.05
C VAL A 19 11.79 13.94 -8.12
N ALA A 20 10.93 14.81 -8.66
CA ALA A 20 11.25 16.22 -8.83
C ALA A 20 9.99 17.08 -9.05
N PRO A 21 9.98 18.34 -8.59
CA PRO A 21 8.96 19.31 -8.97
C PRO A 21 9.12 19.73 -10.44
N THR A 22 8.00 20.12 -11.05
CA THR A 22 7.92 20.65 -12.42
C THR A 22 7.00 21.86 -12.47
N LYS A 23 7.01 22.58 -13.59
CA LYS A 23 6.13 23.75 -13.79
C LYS A 23 4.63 23.43 -13.69
N SER A 24 4.24 22.19 -13.96
CA SER A 24 2.84 21.76 -14.02
C SER A 24 2.42 20.83 -12.87
N GLY A 25 3.32 20.53 -11.94
CA GLY A 25 3.07 19.55 -10.88
C GLY A 25 4.34 18.89 -10.37
N VAL A 26 4.25 17.65 -9.89
CA VAL A 26 5.39 16.89 -9.36
C VAL A 26 5.54 15.59 -10.14
N ILE A 27 6.76 15.26 -10.56
CA ILE A 27 7.09 13.96 -11.15
C ILE A 27 7.11 12.92 -10.04
N LEU A 28 6.28 11.92 -10.21
CA LEU A 28 6.19 10.74 -9.38
C LEU A 28 6.66 9.52 -10.16
N GLU A 29 7.38 8.62 -9.51
CA GLU A 29 7.74 7.31 -10.02
C GLU A 29 7.01 6.25 -9.19
N SER A 30 6.31 5.33 -9.83
CA SER A 30 5.59 4.29 -9.12
C SER A 30 6.56 3.34 -8.41
N LEU A 31 6.21 2.98 -7.18
CA LEU A 31 7.04 2.14 -6.32
C LEU A 31 6.71 0.66 -6.56
N ASP A 32 7.02 0.19 -7.76
CA ASP A 32 6.83 -1.17 -8.23
C ASP A 32 7.91 -1.55 -9.27
N GLU A 33 7.88 -2.77 -9.78
CA GLU A 33 8.87 -3.25 -10.75
C GLU A 33 8.90 -2.45 -12.07
N ALA A 34 7.76 -1.90 -12.51
CA ALA A 34 7.65 -1.16 -13.77
C ALA A 34 8.20 0.27 -13.66
N LYS A 35 8.33 0.83 -12.44
CA LYS A 35 8.86 2.18 -12.18
C LYS A 35 8.30 3.25 -13.13
N THR A 36 6.97 3.23 -13.30
CA THR A 36 6.27 4.09 -14.25
C THR A 36 6.27 5.52 -13.75
N LYS A 37 6.66 6.46 -14.61
CA LYS A 37 6.67 7.89 -14.27
C LYS A 37 5.34 8.54 -14.62
N MET A 38 4.82 9.36 -13.71
CA MET A 38 3.65 10.20 -13.96
C MET A 38 3.85 11.59 -13.40
N ILE A 39 3.13 12.57 -13.96
CA ILE A 39 3.10 13.93 -13.43
C ILE A 39 1.82 14.09 -12.62
N ALA A 40 1.96 14.23 -11.31
CA ALA A 40 0.87 14.61 -10.42
C ALA A 40 0.64 16.12 -10.50
N THR A 41 -0.45 16.52 -11.12
CA THR A 41 -0.93 17.90 -11.17
C THR A 41 -1.71 18.26 -9.91
N THR A 42 -2.06 19.54 -9.72
CA THR A 42 -2.87 20.03 -8.58
C THR A 42 -4.22 19.31 -8.42
N SER A 43 -4.77 18.74 -9.48
CA SER A 43 -6.01 17.94 -9.42
C SER A 43 -5.82 16.61 -8.70
N HIS A 44 -4.59 16.10 -8.63
CA HIS A 44 -4.27 14.88 -7.90
C HIS A 44 -4.11 15.21 -6.41
N ARG A 45 -4.87 14.54 -5.56
CA ARG A 45 -4.73 14.62 -4.10
C ARG A 45 -3.51 13.80 -3.69
N LEU A 46 -2.35 14.45 -3.61
CA LEU A 46 -1.09 13.88 -3.14
C LEU A 46 -1.07 13.90 -1.60
N SER A 47 -0.59 12.82 -0.98
CA SER A 47 -0.30 12.80 0.46
C SER A 47 1.03 12.11 0.70
N LEU A 48 1.96 12.80 1.36
CA LEU A 48 3.27 12.24 1.72
C LEU A 48 3.11 11.32 2.93
N LEU A 49 3.80 10.18 2.93
CA LEU A 49 3.63 9.19 4.01
C LEU A 49 4.12 9.68 5.36
N ASN A 50 5.12 10.57 5.39
CA ASN A 50 5.63 11.19 6.62
C ASN A 50 4.63 12.16 7.27
N GLU A 51 3.66 12.68 6.52
CA GLU A 51 2.62 13.58 7.05
C GLU A 51 1.40 12.81 7.56
N ILE A 52 1.31 11.51 7.27
CA ILE A 52 0.20 10.65 7.69
C ILE A 52 0.42 10.22 9.14
N SER A 53 -0.63 10.35 9.94
CA SER A 53 -0.66 9.90 11.34
C SER A 53 -1.95 9.15 11.61
N ILE A 54 -1.90 8.19 12.53
CA ILE A 54 -3.04 7.38 12.95
C ILE A 54 -3.58 7.92 14.27
N TYR A 55 -4.90 8.07 14.37
CA TYR A 55 -5.56 8.53 15.58
C TYR A 55 -5.43 7.50 16.71
N THR A 56 -5.16 8.01 17.90
CA THR A 56 -5.06 7.21 19.13
C THR A 56 -5.92 7.83 20.22
N THR A 57 -6.25 7.03 21.23
CA THR A 57 -7.00 7.47 22.41
C THR A 57 -6.09 8.11 23.47
N THR A 58 -4.80 8.33 23.17
CA THR A 58 -3.82 8.93 24.07
C THR A 58 -3.96 10.45 24.16
N LYS A 59 -3.28 11.09 25.12
CA LYS A 59 -3.25 12.56 25.24
C LYS A 59 -2.66 13.26 24.01
N GLU A 60 -1.76 12.61 23.29
CA GLU A 60 -1.16 13.13 22.06
C GLU A 60 -2.12 13.02 20.86
N GLY A 61 -3.11 12.13 20.94
CA GLY A 61 -4.23 12.01 19.99
C GLY A 61 -3.86 11.41 18.64
N THR A 62 -2.59 11.43 18.23
CA THR A 62 -2.11 10.85 16.97
C THR A 62 -0.69 10.31 17.09
N VAL A 63 -0.40 9.22 16.37
CA VAL A 63 0.96 8.66 16.23
C VAL A 63 1.35 8.66 14.76
N SER A 64 2.57 9.09 14.45
CA SER A 64 3.06 9.16 13.08
C SER A 64 3.20 7.79 12.43
N LEU A 65 2.91 7.71 11.13
CA LEU A 65 2.98 6.46 10.38
C LEU A 65 4.39 5.85 10.40
N GLU A 66 5.43 6.68 10.46
CA GLU A 66 6.83 6.23 10.56
C GLU A 66 7.08 5.36 11.80
N ASP A 67 6.61 5.78 12.97
CA ASP A 67 6.77 5.02 14.22
C ASP A 67 5.99 3.71 14.19
N ILE A 68 4.82 3.73 13.55
CA ILE A 68 3.97 2.55 13.41
C ILE A 68 4.64 1.53 12.49
N ILE A 69 5.17 1.95 11.34
CA ILE A 69 5.91 1.09 10.41
C ILE A 69 7.12 0.46 11.13
N LYS A 70 7.84 1.22 11.95
CA LYS A 70 8.96 0.70 12.75
C LYS A 70 8.50 -0.33 13.78
N LYS A 71 7.39 -0.09 14.48
CA LYS A 71 6.80 -1.06 15.41
C LYS A 71 6.39 -2.36 14.71
N ILE A 72 5.72 -2.24 13.55
CA ILE A 72 5.34 -3.38 12.72
C ILE A 72 6.57 -4.20 12.33
N HIS A 73 7.61 -3.54 11.82
CA HIS A 73 8.83 -4.22 11.41
C HIS A 73 9.53 -4.93 12.57
N LYS A 74 9.48 -4.34 13.77
CA LYS A 74 10.06 -4.93 14.97
C LYS A 74 9.30 -6.17 15.48
N GLU A 75 7.99 -6.18 15.38
CA GLU A 75 7.16 -7.30 15.88
C GLU A 75 6.97 -8.42 14.84
N PHE A 76 6.75 -8.05 13.59
CA PHE A 76 6.35 -8.96 12.51
C PHE A 76 7.46 -9.20 11.48
N GLY A 77 8.40 -8.27 11.33
CA GLY A 77 9.48 -8.39 10.36
C GLY A 77 8.96 -8.49 8.93
N ASN A 78 9.28 -9.59 8.24
CA ASN A 78 8.85 -9.79 6.85
C ASN A 78 7.39 -10.29 6.74
N ASP A 79 6.89 -10.98 7.75
CA ASP A 79 5.57 -11.64 7.69
C ASP A 79 4.61 -11.00 8.69
N LEU A 80 3.63 -10.26 8.16
CA LEU A 80 2.60 -9.59 8.96
C LEU A 80 1.56 -10.57 9.54
N GLY A 81 1.50 -11.80 9.03
CA GLY A 81 0.45 -12.78 9.35
C GLY A 81 -0.95 -12.38 8.86
N VAL A 82 -1.08 -11.22 8.21
CA VAL A 82 -2.32 -10.69 7.63
C VAL A 82 -2.06 -10.07 6.27
N ASP A 83 -3.06 -10.14 5.40
CA ASP A 83 -3.09 -9.54 4.09
C ASP A 83 -4.23 -8.51 3.99
N ALA A 84 -4.21 -7.68 2.94
CA ALA A 84 -5.20 -6.63 2.77
C ALA A 84 -6.63 -7.13 2.46
N ASN A 85 -6.79 -8.42 2.17
CA ASN A 85 -8.07 -9.11 1.99
C ASN A 85 -8.44 -9.97 3.18
N SER A 86 -7.59 -10.07 4.20
CA SER A 86 -7.90 -10.77 5.45
C SER A 86 -9.18 -10.23 6.10
N ASP A 87 -9.72 -11.04 7.00
CA ASP A 87 -10.98 -10.73 7.65
C ASP A 87 -10.88 -9.42 8.45
N PRO A 88 -11.96 -8.61 8.48
CA PRO A 88 -11.96 -7.35 9.23
C PRO A 88 -11.58 -7.50 10.71
N ALA A 89 -11.91 -8.63 11.32
CA ALA A 89 -11.57 -8.94 12.70
C ALA A 89 -10.06 -9.20 12.88
N GLU A 90 -9.43 -9.87 11.93
CA GLU A 90 -7.99 -10.14 11.93
C GLU A 90 -7.20 -8.85 11.74
N LEU A 91 -7.62 -8.00 10.82
CA LEU A 91 -7.01 -6.68 10.59
C LEU A 91 -7.07 -5.78 11.81
N ARG A 92 -8.20 -5.78 12.54
CA ARG A 92 -8.31 -5.07 13.81
C ARG A 92 -7.39 -5.65 14.87
N SER A 93 -7.31 -6.98 14.95
CA SER A 93 -6.44 -7.66 15.91
C SER A 93 -4.96 -7.37 15.64
N PHE A 94 -4.56 -7.35 14.38
CA PHE A 94 -3.24 -6.92 13.93
C PHE A 94 -2.94 -5.48 14.38
N MET A 95 -3.85 -4.54 14.11
CA MET A 95 -3.66 -3.15 14.54
C MET A 95 -3.60 -3.02 16.07
N LYS A 96 -4.40 -3.80 16.82
CA LYS A 96 -4.33 -3.83 18.29
C LYS A 96 -3.02 -4.40 18.81
N SER A 97 -2.40 -5.35 18.11
CA SER A 97 -1.08 -5.88 18.48
C SER A 97 -0.02 -4.79 18.39
N VAL A 98 0.00 -4.07 17.26
CA VAL A 98 1.01 -3.03 16.96
C VAL A 98 0.79 -1.76 17.76
N LEU A 99 -0.47 -1.33 17.88
CA LEU A 99 -0.87 -0.07 18.49
C LEU A 99 -2.14 -0.29 19.33
N PRO A 100 -2.05 -0.86 20.55
CA PRO A 100 -3.22 -1.18 21.37
C PRO A 100 -4.15 0.01 21.66
N GLU A 101 -3.61 1.22 21.55
CA GLU A 101 -4.23 2.50 21.92
C GLU A 101 -4.84 3.24 20.71
N TYR A 102 -4.96 2.59 19.55
CA TYR A 102 -5.54 3.23 18.36
C TYR A 102 -7.04 3.50 18.53
N ASP A 103 -7.51 4.57 17.90
CA ASP A 103 -8.92 4.97 17.94
C ASP A 103 -9.74 4.13 16.94
N GLU A 104 -10.51 3.16 17.44
CA GLU A 104 -11.33 2.25 16.62
C GLU A 104 -12.46 2.95 15.85
N ASP A 105 -12.93 4.11 16.33
CA ASP A 105 -14.01 4.88 15.70
C ASP A 105 -13.50 5.74 14.54
N ARG A 106 -12.24 6.17 14.61
CA ARG A 106 -11.62 7.01 13.57
C ARG A 106 -10.79 6.24 12.56
N VAL A 107 -10.25 5.08 12.95
CA VAL A 107 -9.40 4.25 12.09
C VAL A 107 -10.25 3.18 11.44
N TYR A 108 -10.57 3.37 10.16
CA TYR A 108 -11.42 2.42 9.44
C TYR A 108 -10.63 1.20 8.98
N ILE A 109 -11.32 0.10 8.74
CA ILE A 109 -10.72 -1.14 8.18
C ILE A 109 -9.99 -0.86 6.86
N SER A 110 -10.51 0.07 6.04
CA SER A 110 -9.87 0.47 4.79
C SER A 110 -8.50 1.14 5.01
N ASP A 111 -8.31 1.86 6.12
CA ASP A 111 -7.03 2.45 6.50
C ASP A 111 -6.04 1.38 6.94
N ILE A 112 -6.49 0.37 7.70
CA ILE A 112 -5.67 -0.78 8.08
C ILE A 112 -5.24 -1.56 6.82
N LYS A 113 -6.16 -1.82 5.90
CA LYS A 113 -5.87 -2.46 4.60
C LYS A 113 -4.86 -1.67 3.78
N LYS A 114 -4.96 -0.34 3.79
CA LYS A 114 -3.99 0.56 3.12
C LYS A 114 -2.63 0.45 3.78
N LEU A 115 -2.54 0.47 5.10
CA LEU A 115 -1.30 0.34 5.84
C LEU A 115 -0.58 -0.98 5.54
N VAL A 116 -1.31 -2.11 5.54
CA VAL A 116 -0.74 -3.43 5.22
C VAL A 116 -0.19 -3.45 3.79
N LYS A 117 -0.94 -2.92 2.81
CA LYS A 117 -0.46 -2.79 1.42
C LYS A 117 0.78 -1.91 1.31
N TRP A 118 0.80 -0.77 2.00
CA TRP A 118 1.94 0.14 1.97
C TRP A 118 3.17 -0.52 2.57
N TYR A 119 3.02 -1.22 3.69
CA TYR A 119 4.11 -1.96 4.32
C TYR A 119 4.72 -2.97 3.36
N ASP A 120 3.91 -3.81 2.71
CA ASP A 120 4.39 -4.81 1.75
C ASP A 120 5.16 -4.18 0.57
N VAL A 121 4.60 -3.11 0.00
CA VAL A 121 5.25 -2.38 -1.11
C VAL A 121 6.57 -1.73 -0.65
N MET A 122 6.59 -1.09 0.52
CA MET A 122 7.81 -0.48 1.07
C MET A 122 8.86 -1.55 1.38
N PHE A 123 8.46 -2.68 1.95
CA PHE A 123 9.38 -3.76 2.28
C PHE A 123 10.07 -4.33 1.01
N LYS A 124 9.31 -4.52 -0.07
CA LYS A 124 9.81 -5.06 -1.34
C LYS A 124 10.66 -4.07 -2.13
N HIS A 125 10.27 -2.79 -2.18
CA HIS A 125 10.83 -1.81 -3.10
C HIS A 125 11.62 -0.68 -2.44
N ALA A 126 11.50 -0.51 -1.12
CA ALA A 126 12.20 0.51 -0.34
C ALA A 126 12.71 -0.04 1.02
N PRO A 127 13.50 -1.13 1.04
CA PRO A 127 14.01 -1.74 2.28
C PRO A 127 14.86 -0.77 3.13
N GLU A 128 15.48 0.24 2.50
CA GLU A 128 16.27 1.29 3.16
C GLU A 128 15.52 2.05 4.26
N ILE A 129 14.18 2.09 4.20
CA ILE A 129 13.32 2.73 5.21
C ILE A 129 13.37 1.98 6.53
N PHE A 130 13.60 0.66 6.47
CA PHE A 130 13.64 -0.25 7.61
C PHE A 130 15.08 -0.45 8.09
N THR A 131 16.05 -0.43 7.18
CA THR A 131 17.46 -0.78 7.47
C THR A 131 18.32 0.37 7.97
N ALA A 132 17.76 1.48 8.46
CA ALA A 132 18.55 2.51 9.13
C ALA A 132 19.33 1.99 10.37
N LYS A 133 19.21 0.70 10.74
CA LYS A 133 20.12 0.05 11.69
C LYS A 133 20.36 -1.46 11.57
N GLU A 134 20.00 -2.15 10.49
CA GLU A 134 20.31 -3.59 10.42
C GLU A 134 20.52 -4.05 8.98
N GLU A 135 21.79 -4.05 8.56
CA GLU A 135 22.25 -4.93 7.50
C GLU A 135 22.04 -6.40 7.92
N ALA A 136 21.74 -7.24 6.93
CA ALA A 136 21.80 -8.70 6.94
C ALA A 136 20.64 -9.48 7.59
N LYS A 137 19.59 -9.72 6.79
CA LYS A 137 19.28 -11.12 6.46
C LYS A 137 18.58 -11.26 5.10
N GLU A 138 19.33 -11.84 4.18
CA GLU A 138 18.84 -12.51 2.99
C GLU A 138 17.62 -13.39 3.30
N THR A 139 16.61 -13.36 2.43
CA THR A 139 16.31 -14.52 1.58
C THR A 139 15.49 -14.09 0.39
N LYS A 140 16.14 -14.22 -0.77
CA LYS A 140 15.56 -14.31 -2.10
C LYS A 140 15.12 -15.77 -2.29
N ALA A 141 13.82 -16.04 -2.24
CA ALA A 141 13.11 -17.20 -2.78
C ALA A 141 11.61 -16.86 -2.68
N GLU A 142 10.75 -16.95 -3.68
CA GLU A 142 10.79 -17.74 -4.91
C GLU A 142 9.79 -17.12 -5.91
N ALA A 143 10.05 -17.38 -7.18
CA ALA A 143 9.35 -16.87 -8.33
C ALA A 143 7.91 -17.40 -8.45
N ALA A 144 7.01 -16.60 -9.04
CA ALA A 144 5.90 -17.13 -9.84
C ALA A 144 6.48 -17.99 -10.99
N PRO A 145 5.78 -18.97 -11.62
CA PRO A 145 4.32 -18.99 -11.82
C PRO A 145 3.66 -20.39 -11.76
N ALA A 146 2.33 -20.43 -11.65
CA ALA A 146 1.55 -21.61 -12.06
C ALA A 146 0.32 -21.15 -12.85
N GLU A 147 0.53 -21.10 -14.16
CA GLU A 147 -0.50 -21.20 -15.18
C GLU A 147 -0.94 -22.67 -15.24
N GLU A 148 -2.24 -22.96 -15.05
CA GLU A 148 -2.84 -24.12 -15.68
C GLU A 148 -4.26 -23.79 -16.15
N ALA A 149 -4.36 -23.71 -17.48
CA ALA A 149 -5.58 -23.62 -18.24
C ALA A 149 -6.41 -24.90 -18.09
N LYS A 150 -7.74 -24.75 -18.07
CA LYS A 150 -8.61 -25.73 -18.70
C LYS A 150 -9.70 -25.03 -19.50
N ALA A 151 -9.63 -25.28 -20.80
CA ALA A 151 -10.48 -24.75 -21.84
C ALA A 151 -11.80 -25.54 -21.99
N GLU A 152 -12.88 -24.78 -22.24
CA GLU A 152 -14.00 -25.01 -23.19
C GLU A 152 -14.97 -26.20 -23.04
N PRO A 153 -16.21 -26.20 -23.63
CA PRO A 153 -16.70 -25.36 -24.75
C PRO A 153 -18.15 -24.78 -24.70
N LYS A 154 -18.35 -23.76 -25.54
CA LYS A 154 -19.52 -23.39 -26.39
C LYS A 154 -20.97 -23.70 -25.96
N LYS A 155 -21.81 -22.65 -25.98
CA LYS A 155 -22.99 -22.63 -26.88
C LYS A 155 -23.37 -21.24 -27.38
N GLU A 156 -23.46 -21.21 -28.70
CA GLU A 156 -23.80 -20.14 -29.61
C GLU A 156 -25.33 -20.11 -29.82
N SER A 157 -25.97 -18.93 -29.80
CA SER A 157 -27.16 -18.66 -30.62
C SER A 157 -27.46 -17.14 -30.72
N LYS A 158 -27.09 -16.58 -31.87
CA LYS A 158 -27.56 -15.37 -32.58
C LYS A 158 -29.12 -15.33 -32.72
N PRO A 159 -29.78 -14.27 -33.28
CA PRO A 159 -29.24 -13.19 -34.14
C PRO A 159 -29.77 -11.75 -33.90
N LYS A 160 -29.09 -10.82 -34.60
CA LYS A 160 -29.49 -9.43 -34.92
C LYS A 160 -30.77 -9.36 -35.76
N ALA A 161 -31.57 -8.29 -35.59
CA ALA A 161 -32.29 -7.65 -36.69
C ALA A 161 -32.43 -6.13 -36.46
N LYS A 162 -31.79 -5.35 -37.34
CA LYS A 162 -32.10 -3.94 -37.64
C LYS A 162 -33.40 -3.87 -38.45
N LYS A 163 -34.25 -2.87 -38.17
CA LYS A 163 -35.06 -2.07 -39.13
C LYS A 163 -35.71 -0.94 -38.29
N SER A 164 -35.30 0.31 -38.44
CA SER A 164 -35.80 1.26 -39.44
C SER A 164 -37.33 1.42 -39.39
N LYS A 165 -37.78 2.50 -38.77
CA LYS A 165 -38.86 3.35 -39.28
C LYS A 165 -38.55 4.79 -38.89
#